data_AF-A0A352PYE6-F1
#
_entry.id   AF-A0A352PYE6-F1
#
_cell.length_a   1.000
_cell.length_b   1.000
_cell.length_c   1.000
_cell.angle_alpha   90.00
_cell.angle_beta   90.00
_cell.angle_gamma   90.00
#
_symmetry.space_group_name_H-M   'P 1'
#
loop_
_entity.id
_entity.type
_entity.pdbx_description
1 polymer ?
#
loop_
_entity_poly.entity_id
_entity_poly.type
_entity_poly.pdbx_seq_one_letter_code
_entity_poly.pdbx_strand_id
1 'polypeptide(L)'
;MDKQFWISIKDNDFAFPAGHSVSSLTEELFSYLGSTDPELRDTIGLEAFYNWLKQGLYSEADVRGLIPRLTANLQKGLGETEDDSVFLRSFSALWLAIIVEYDIEKPTLKKEKIA
;
A
#
# COMPACT_ATOMS: atom_id res chain seq x y z
N MET A 1 9.83 -2.46 -11.21
CA MET A 1 10.29 -3.87 -11.18
C MET A 1 9.52 -4.67 -12.21
N ASP A 2 10.02 -5.82 -12.67
CA ASP A 2 9.22 -6.70 -13.55
C ASP A 2 8.20 -7.53 -12.75
N LYS A 3 7.23 -8.12 -13.45
CA LYS A 3 6.17 -8.92 -12.85
C LYS A 3 6.69 -10.21 -12.22
N GLN A 4 7.76 -10.78 -12.77
CA GLN A 4 8.31 -12.06 -12.33
C GLN A 4 8.98 -11.94 -10.95
N PHE A 5 9.64 -10.80 -10.69
CA PHE A 5 10.14 -10.43 -9.38
C PHE A 5 9.03 -10.48 -8.32
N TRP A 6 7.89 -9.86 -8.59
CA TRP A 6 6.77 -9.82 -7.66
C TRP A 6 6.08 -11.17 -7.45
N ILE A 7 5.93 -11.95 -8.52
CA ILE A 7 5.44 -13.33 -8.44
C ILE A 7 6.37 -14.16 -7.56
N SER A 8 7.69 -14.00 -7.68
CA SER A 8 8.62 -14.74 -6.82
C SER A 8 8.47 -14.38 -5.33
N ILE A 9 8.12 -13.14 -5.00
CA ILE A 9 7.84 -12.73 -3.61
C ILE A 9 6.56 -13.41 -3.11
N LYS A 10 5.50 -13.40 -3.91
CA LYS A 10 4.24 -14.08 -3.59
C LYS A 10 4.44 -15.58 -3.36
N ASP A 11 5.15 -16.25 -4.28
CA ASP A 11 5.40 -17.69 -4.22
C ASP A 11 6.28 -18.10 -3.02
N ASN A 12 6.97 -17.13 -2.40
CA ASN A 12 7.74 -17.31 -1.17
C ASN A 12 7.06 -16.67 0.05
N ASP A 13 5.72 -16.74 0.13
CA ASP A 13 4.91 -16.25 1.26
C ASP A 13 5.20 -14.79 1.64
N PHE A 14 5.44 -13.95 0.63
CA PHE A 14 5.80 -12.55 0.80
C PHE A 14 7.07 -12.31 1.63
N ALA A 15 8.02 -13.26 1.60
CA ALA A 15 9.34 -13.07 2.17
C ALA A 15 10.02 -11.82 1.57
N PHE A 16 10.57 -10.98 2.44
CA PHE A 16 11.17 -9.73 2.01
C PHE A 16 12.46 -9.98 1.21
N PRO A 17 12.59 -9.47 -0.03
CA PRO A 17 13.72 -9.79 -0.89
C PRO A 17 15.01 -9.09 -0.41
N ALA A 18 16.10 -9.83 -0.35
CA ALA A 18 17.40 -9.31 0.08
C ALA A 18 17.92 -8.21 -0.87
N GLY A 19 18.61 -7.21 -0.31
CA GLY A 19 19.20 -6.11 -1.09
C GLY A 19 18.23 -4.98 -1.45
N HIS A 20 16.97 -5.06 -1.04
CA HIS A 20 15.98 -4.00 -1.21
C HIS A 20 15.68 -3.28 0.11
N SER A 21 15.05 -2.11 0.03
CA SER A 21 14.49 -1.42 1.20
C SER A 21 12.97 -1.43 1.13
N VAL A 22 12.31 -1.45 2.29
CA VAL A 22 10.83 -1.46 2.34
C VAL A 22 10.27 -0.21 1.66
N SER A 23 10.94 0.93 1.80
CA SER A 23 10.58 2.18 1.15
C SER A 23 10.63 2.07 -0.39
N SER A 24 11.71 1.53 -0.97
CA SER A 24 11.82 1.47 -2.44
C SER A 24 10.80 0.53 -3.08
N LEU A 25 10.53 -0.61 -2.44
CA LEU A 25 9.51 -1.54 -2.91
C LEU A 25 8.10 -1.00 -2.70
N THR A 26 7.85 -0.30 -1.59
CA THR A 26 6.55 0.36 -1.34
C THR A 26 6.25 1.42 -2.40
N GLU A 27 7.23 2.22 -2.81
CA GLU A 27 7.04 3.19 -3.90
C GLU A 27 6.62 2.53 -5.22
N GLU A 28 7.19 1.36 -5.53
CA GLU A 28 6.75 0.59 -6.69
C GLU A 28 5.32 0.07 -6.50
N LEU A 29 4.95 -0.47 -5.33
CA LEU A 29 3.59 -0.92 -5.04
C LEU A 29 2.56 0.23 -5.15
N PHE A 30 2.93 1.45 -4.74
CA PHE A 30 2.08 2.65 -4.92
C PHE A 30 1.75 2.93 -6.39
N SER A 31 2.64 2.57 -7.32
CA SER A 31 2.37 2.72 -8.75
C SER A 31 1.26 1.77 -9.25
N TYR A 32 0.99 0.69 -8.52
CA TYR A 32 -0.01 -0.32 -8.88
C TYR A 32 -1.41 -0.04 -8.33
N LEU A 33 -1.58 0.89 -7.37
CA LEU A 33 -2.88 1.22 -6.77
C LEU A 33 -3.95 1.56 -7.81
N GLY A 34 -3.56 2.28 -8.87
CA GLY A 34 -4.44 2.67 -9.97
C GLY A 34 -4.37 1.76 -11.20
N SER A 35 -3.69 0.61 -11.11
CA SER A 35 -3.54 -0.30 -12.24
C SER A 35 -4.87 -0.94 -12.62
N THR A 36 -5.13 -1.09 -13.92
CA THR A 36 -6.25 -1.88 -14.45
C THR A 36 -5.97 -3.38 -14.42
N ASP A 37 -4.70 -3.79 -14.33
CA ASP A 37 -4.32 -5.19 -14.12
C ASP A 37 -4.59 -5.59 -12.65
N PRO A 38 -5.58 -6.47 -12.37
CA PRO A 38 -5.90 -6.91 -11.02
C PRO A 38 -4.75 -7.68 -10.36
N GLU A 39 -3.88 -8.35 -11.12
CA GLU A 39 -2.75 -9.07 -10.52
C GLU A 39 -1.71 -8.10 -9.95
N LEU A 40 -1.45 -6.98 -10.63
CA LEU A 40 -0.57 -5.93 -10.12
C LEU A 40 -1.17 -5.23 -8.91
N ARG A 41 -2.48 -4.97 -8.93
CA ARG A 41 -3.16 -4.14 -7.93
C ARG A 41 -3.55 -4.93 -6.68
N ASP A 42 -4.21 -6.06 -6.86
CA ASP A 42 -4.76 -6.88 -5.77
C ASP A 42 -3.70 -7.82 -5.22
N THR A 43 -3.15 -8.68 -6.08
CA THR A 43 -2.23 -9.72 -5.63
C THR A 43 -0.84 -9.19 -5.29
N ILE A 44 -0.29 -8.27 -6.10
CA ILE A 44 1.05 -7.75 -5.86
C ILE A 44 0.98 -6.53 -4.92
N GLY A 45 0.25 -5.49 -5.32
CA GLY A 45 0.09 -4.24 -4.58
C GLY A 45 -0.41 -4.49 -3.16
N LEU A 46 -1.66 -4.92 -3.06
CA LEU A 46 -2.37 -5.01 -1.79
C LEU A 46 -1.84 -6.14 -0.89
N GLU A 47 -1.71 -7.37 -1.38
CA GLU A 47 -1.29 -8.49 -0.52
C GLU A 47 0.15 -8.33 -0.03
N ALA A 48 1.08 -7.81 -0.85
CA ALA A 48 2.44 -7.56 -0.39
C ALA A 48 2.48 -6.49 0.70
N PHE A 49 1.77 -5.37 0.52
CA PHE A 49 1.66 -4.32 1.54
C PHE A 49 1.09 -4.89 2.85
N TYR A 50 -0.02 -5.63 2.78
CA TYR A 50 -0.64 -6.25 3.95
C TYR A 50 0.33 -7.15 4.71
N ASN A 51 0.98 -8.09 4.01
CA ASN A 51 1.89 -9.05 4.62
C ASN A 51 3.11 -8.36 5.24
N TRP A 52 3.75 -7.44 4.51
CA TRP A 52 4.91 -6.71 5.02
C TRP A 52 4.58 -5.81 6.22
N LEU A 53 3.39 -5.23 6.25
CA LEU A 53 2.90 -4.50 7.42
C LEU A 53 2.72 -5.41 8.63
N LYS A 54 2.03 -6.55 8.48
CA LYS A 54 1.84 -7.53 9.57
C LYS A 54 3.16 -8.12 10.07
N GLN A 55 4.12 -8.37 9.17
CA GLN A 55 5.48 -8.82 9.49
C GLN A 55 6.31 -7.77 10.25
N GLY A 56 5.84 -6.51 10.33
CA GLY A 56 6.50 -5.44 11.08
C GLY A 56 7.71 -4.85 10.34
N LEU A 57 7.73 -4.91 9.01
CA LEU A 57 8.82 -4.37 8.20
C LEU A 57 8.80 -2.83 8.10
N TYR A 58 7.65 -2.22 8.38
CA TYR A 58 7.49 -0.77 8.42
C TYR A 58 7.68 -0.25 9.84
N SER A 59 8.44 0.85 9.97
CA SER A 59 8.45 1.63 11.20
C SER A 59 7.18 2.48 11.33
N GLU A 60 6.90 2.97 12.54
CA GLU A 60 5.81 3.93 12.81
C GLU A 60 5.91 5.18 11.90
N ALA A 61 7.14 5.66 11.65
CA ALA A 61 7.38 6.80 10.77
C ALA A 61 7.09 6.47 9.31
N ASP A 62 7.44 5.25 8.85
CA ASP A 62 7.14 4.81 7.49
C ASP A 62 5.63 4.77 7.27
N VAL A 63 4.88 4.09 8.16
CA VAL A 63 3.42 3.97 8.05
C VAL A 63 2.75 5.33 8.05
N ARG A 64 3.13 6.24 8.96
CA ARG A 64 2.62 7.62 8.98
C ARG A 64 2.90 8.36 7.67
N GLY A 65 4.09 8.17 7.10
CA GLY A 65 4.48 8.80 5.84
C GLY A 65 3.60 8.40 4.65
N LEU A 66 2.96 7.23 4.69
CA LEU A 66 2.09 6.75 3.61
C LEU A 66 0.71 7.43 3.62
N ILE A 67 0.20 7.78 4.79
CA ILE A 67 -1.19 8.22 5.01
C ILE A 67 -1.55 9.48 4.19
N PRO A 68 -0.73 10.55 4.14
CA PRO A 68 -1.07 11.75 3.37
C PRO A 68 -1.28 11.47 1.89
N ARG A 69 -0.43 10.63 1.29
CA ARG A 69 -0.52 10.26 -0.13
C ARG A 69 -1.78 9.44 -0.42
N LEU A 70 -2.05 8.43 0.41
CA LEU A 70 -3.25 7.60 0.29
C LEU A 70 -4.53 8.44 0.46
N THR A 71 -4.52 9.39 1.40
CA THR A 71 -5.66 10.29 1.65
C THR A 71 -5.89 11.24 0.48
N ALA A 72 -4.82 11.82 -0.08
CA ALA A 72 -4.91 12.68 -1.26
C ALA A 72 -5.48 11.95 -2.48
N ASN A 73 -5.13 10.67 -2.65
CA ASN A 73 -5.66 9.86 -3.75
C ASN A 73 -7.19 9.72 -3.71
N LEU A 74 -7.84 9.79 -2.54
CA LEU A 74 -9.30 9.64 -2.40
C LEU A 74 -10.10 10.71 -3.16
N GLN A 75 -9.48 11.86 -3.44
CA GLN A 75 -10.12 12.97 -4.15
C GLN A 75 -9.78 13.01 -5.64
N LYS A 76 -8.86 12.15 -6.11
CA LYS A 76 -8.36 12.19 -7.47
C LYS A 76 -9.42 11.68 -8.46
N GLY A 77 -9.65 12.42 -9.54
CA GLY A 77 -10.60 12.05 -10.61
C GLY A 77 -12.08 12.11 -10.21
N LEU A 78 -12.44 12.78 -9.11
CA LEU A 78 -13.85 12.93 -8.72
C LEU A 78 -14.59 13.83 -9.71
N GLY A 79 -15.71 13.34 -10.24
CA GLY A 79 -16.51 14.05 -11.24
C GLY A 79 -16.05 13.83 -12.68
N GLU A 80 -14.93 13.13 -12.88
CA GLU A 80 -14.51 12.66 -14.20
C GLU A 80 -15.33 11.42 -14.60
N THR A 81 -15.57 11.27 -15.90
CA THR A 81 -16.31 10.14 -16.47
C THR A 81 -15.40 9.35 -17.39
N GLU A 82 -15.53 8.02 -17.39
CA GLU A 82 -14.76 7.10 -18.25
C GLU A 82 -13.25 7.05 -17.96
N ASP A 83 -12.85 7.06 -16.68
CA ASP A 83 -11.45 6.86 -16.27
C ASP A 83 -11.26 5.72 -15.26
N ASP A 84 -10.03 5.23 -15.17
CA ASP A 84 -9.62 4.17 -14.24
C ASP A 84 -9.23 4.72 -12.85
N SER A 85 -9.49 6.01 -12.58
CA SER A 85 -9.13 6.65 -11.31
C SER A 85 -9.87 6.05 -10.10
N VAL A 86 -10.98 5.34 -10.36
CA VAL A 86 -11.70 4.57 -9.35
C VAL A 86 -10.82 3.53 -8.68
N PHE A 87 -9.93 2.84 -9.42
CA PHE A 87 -9.02 1.87 -8.81
C PHE A 87 -8.07 2.54 -7.83
N LEU A 88 -7.48 3.67 -8.21
CA LEU A 88 -6.59 4.44 -7.37
C LEU A 88 -7.28 4.87 -6.07
N ARG A 89 -8.52 5.36 -6.13
CA ARG A 89 -9.31 5.73 -4.95
C ARG A 89 -9.62 4.52 -4.08
N SER A 90 -10.19 3.46 -4.66
CA SER A 90 -10.64 2.28 -3.94
C SER A 90 -9.48 1.56 -3.24
N PHE A 91 -8.33 1.40 -3.90
CA PHE A 91 -7.18 0.75 -3.30
C PHE A 91 -6.45 1.64 -2.30
N SER A 92 -6.47 2.96 -2.47
CA SER A 92 -5.97 3.86 -1.43
C SER A 92 -6.82 3.78 -0.16
N ALA A 93 -8.15 3.71 -0.30
CA ALA A 93 -9.05 3.50 0.83
C ALA A 93 -8.81 2.14 1.52
N LEU A 94 -8.56 1.09 0.74
CA LEU A 94 -8.29 -0.25 1.27
C LEU A 94 -6.96 -0.32 2.03
N TRP A 95 -5.90 0.30 1.51
CA TRP A 95 -4.61 0.40 2.20
C TRP A 95 -4.74 1.20 3.50
N LEU A 96 -5.52 2.29 3.50
CA LEU A 96 -5.83 3.03 4.73
C LEU A 96 -6.57 2.15 5.74
N ALA A 97 -7.53 1.33 5.30
CA ALA A 97 -8.23 0.39 6.18
C ALA A 97 -7.27 -0.65 6.79
N ILE A 98 -6.33 -1.18 6.00
CA ILE A 98 -5.27 -2.09 6.48
C ILE A 98 -4.38 -1.40 7.54
N ILE A 99 -4.03 -0.14 7.33
CA ILE A 99 -3.26 0.65 8.32
C ILE A 99 -4.05 0.79 9.62
N VAL A 100 -5.35 1.09 9.54
CA VAL A 100 -6.23 1.18 10.72
C VAL A 100 -6.34 -0.16 11.44
N GLU A 101 -6.53 -1.26 10.70
CA GLU A 101 -6.56 -2.62 11.27
C GLU A 101 -5.25 -2.92 12.01
N TYR A 102 -4.11 -2.63 11.38
CA TYR A 102 -2.79 -2.81 11.97
C TYR A 102 -2.61 -1.98 13.25
N ASP A 103 -3.05 -0.72 13.24
CA ASP A 103 -2.95 0.16 14.42
C ASP A 103 -3.86 -0.30 15.58
N ILE A 104 -5.04 -0.85 15.29
CA ILE A 104 -5.92 -1.43 16.31
C ILE A 104 -5.23 -2.62 17.01
N GLU A 105 -4.56 -3.49 16.25
CA GLU A 105 -3.85 -4.65 16.80
C GLU A 105 -2.54 -4.27 17.50
N LYS A 106 -1.83 -3.28 16.95
CA LYS A 106 -0.55 -2.78 17.44
C LYS A 106 -0.60 -1.25 17.47
N PRO A 107 -1.06 -0.66 18.59
CA PRO A 107 -1.18 0.80 18.72
C PRO A 107 0.17 1.47 18.47
N THR A 108 0.33 2.04 17.29
CA THR A 108 1.58 2.63 16.78
C THR A 108 1.34 4.06 16.33
N LEU A 109 0.15 4.38 15.83
CA LEU A 109 -0.26 5.72 15.48
C LEU A 109 -0.75 6.46 16.74
N LYS A 110 0.19 7.03 17.51
CA LYS A 110 -0.13 8.02 18.54
C LYS A 110 -1.01 9.13 17.95
N LYS A 111 -2.04 9.54 18.70
CA LYS A 111 -2.85 10.71 18.38
C LYS A 111 -1.93 11.92 18.17
N GLU A 112 -1.90 12.45 16.95
CA GLU A 112 -1.35 13.79 16.74
C GLU A 112 -2.26 14.79 17.45
N LYS A 113 -1.65 15.72 18.21
CA LYS A 113 -2.38 16.89 18.66
C LYS A 113 -2.68 17.69 17.40
N ILE A 114 -3.94 17.67 16.96
CA ILE A 114 -4.45 18.63 15.99
C ILE A 114 -4.27 20.00 16.65
N ALA A 115 -3.32 20.77 16.15
CA ALA A 115 -3.06 22.15 16.57
C ALA A 115 -4.09 23.09 15.94
#